data_AF-A0A7C3UN76-F1
#
_entry.id   AF-A0A7C3UN76-F1
#
_cell.length_a   1.000
_cell.length_b   1.000
_cell.length_c   1.000
_cell.angle_alpha   90.00
_cell.angle_beta   90.00
_cell.angle_gamma   90.00
#
_symmetry.space_group_name_H-M   'P 1'
#
loop_
_entity.id
_entity.type
_entity.pdbx_description
1 polymer ?
#
loop_
_entity_poly.entity_id
_entity_poly.type
_entity_poly.pdbx_seq_one_letter_code
_entity_poly.pdbx_strand_id
1 'polypeptide(L)' 'MRNVIMASLVVSLVCLWSFPAPASALHSARFTVGQSKYVVDGLSRPMDGAPFLKLNRVFVPVRYLA' A
#
# COMPACT_ATOMS: atom_id res chain seq x y z
N MET A 1 27.99 27.35 -26.49
CA MET A 1 26.56 26.94 -26.44
C MET A 1 26.38 25.43 -26.64
N ARG A 2 27.01 24.82 -27.66
CA ARG A 2 26.94 23.36 -27.96
C ARG A 2 27.37 22.41 -26.83
N ASN A 3 28.38 22.81 -26.06
CA ASN A 3 29.00 22.05 -24.96
C ASN A 3 28.10 22.03 -23.72
N VAL A 4 27.38 23.13 -23.47
CA VAL A 4 26.43 23.28 -22.36
C VAL A 4 25.17 22.45 -22.62
N ILE A 5 24.73 22.39 -23.89
CA ILE A 5 23.60 21.54 -24.32
C ILE A 5 23.95 20.06 -24.13
N MET A 6 25.13 19.62 -24.58
CA MET A 6 25.65 18.27 -24.37
C MET A 6 25.73 17.90 -22.89
N ALA A 7 26.26 18.79 -22.04
CA ALA A 7 26.34 18.55 -20.61
C ALA A 7 24.95 18.39 -19.97
N SER A 8 23.95 19.20 -20.36
CA SER A 8 22.59 19.07 -19.84
C SER A 8 21.91 17.75 -20.24
N LEU A 9 22.19 17.26 -21.45
CA LEU A 9 21.61 16.02 -21.97
C LEU A 9 22.19 14.80 -21.28
N VAL A 10 23.49 14.83 -20.97
CA VAL A 10 24.17 13.79 -20.19
C VAL A 10 23.68 13.79 -18.74
N VAL A 11 23.52 14.96 -18.11
CA VAL A 11 22.97 15.06 -16.74
C VAL A 11 21.54 14.54 -16.67
N SER A 12 20.69 14.88 -17.64
CA SER A 12 19.32 14.37 -17.72
C SER A 12 19.28 12.84 -17.90
N LEU A 13 20.20 12.27 -18.68
CA LEU A 13 20.26 10.83 -18.91
C LEU A 13 20.75 10.07 -17.67
N VAL A 14 21.70 10.64 -16.92
CA VAL A 14 22.21 10.06 -15.66
C VAL A 14 21.17 10.18 -14.54
N CYS A 15 20.41 11.27 -14.48
CA CYS A 15 19.31 11.41 -13.52
C CYS A 15 18.24 10.34 -13.69
N LEU A 16 17.92 9.94 -14.94
CA LEU A 16 16.95 8.89 -15.22
C LEU A 16 17.36 7.50 -14.67
N TRP A 17 18.66 7.23 -14.51
CA TRP A 17 19.14 5.98 -13.89
C TRP A 17 19.16 6.00 -12.37
N SER A 18 19.08 7.18 -11.76
CA SER A 18 19.18 7.35 -10.32
C SER A 18 17.83 7.48 -9.62
N PHE A 19 16.72 7.43 -10.36
CA PHE A 19 15.40 7.41 -9.74
C PHE A 19 15.20 6.06 -9.02
N PRO A 20 15.15 6.03 -7.68
CA PRO A 20 14.75 4.82 -6.99
C PRO A 20 13.35 4.44 -7.47
N ALA A 21 13.14 3.14 -7.71
CA ALA A 21 11.82 2.63 -8.06
C ALA A 21 10.81 3.10 -7.00
N PRO A 22 9.58 3.50 -7.39
CA PRO A 22 8.55 3.79 -6.41
C PRO A 22 8.35 2.53 -5.57
N ALA A 23 8.65 2.63 -4.27
CA ALA A 23 8.35 1.55 -3.34
C ALA A 23 6.83 1.31 -3.39
N SER A 24 6.42 0.05 -3.52
CA SER A 24 5.01 -0.31 -3.54
C SER A 24 4.31 0.26 -2.31
N ALA A 25 3.11 0.80 -2.53
CA ALA A 25 2.30 1.37 -1.46
C ALA A 25 2.12 0.33 -0.34
N LEU A 26 2.35 0.76 0.91
CA LEU A 26 2.15 -0.08 2.09
C LEU A 26 0.68 -0.51 2.17
N HIS A 27 0.40 -1.78 1.92
CA HIS A 27 -0.95 -2.32 2.04
C HIS A 27 -1.31 -2.49 3.52
N SER A 28 -2.43 -1.90 3.95
CA SER A 28 -2.86 -1.95 5.35
C SER A 28 -4.33 -2.33 5.46
N ALA A 29 -4.61 -3.36 6.24
CA ALA A 29 -5.96 -3.79 6.58
C ALA A 29 -6.23 -3.62 8.08
N ARG A 30 -7.36 -2.98 8.43
CA ARG A 30 -7.83 -2.80 9.80
C ARG A 30 -9.20 -3.46 9.98
N PHE A 31 -9.28 -4.36 10.95
CA PHE A 31 -10.50 -5.06 11.34
C PHE A 31 -10.90 -4.62 12.75
N THR A 32 -12.15 -4.19 12.91
CA THR A 32 -12.70 -3.78 14.21
C THR A 32 -13.61 -4.88 14.73
N VAL A 33 -13.39 -5.33 15.97
CA VAL A 33 -14.22 -6.35 16.61
C VAL A 33 -15.67 -5.88 16.70
N GLY A 34 -16.62 -6.72 16.29
CA GLY A 34 -18.05 -6.43 16.27
C GLY A 34 -18.54 -5.62 15.06
N GLN A 35 -17.66 -5.23 14.13
CA GLN A 35 -18.08 -4.51 12.92
C GLN A 35 -18.08 -5.40 11.67
N SER A 36 -19.18 -5.36 10.91
CA SER A 36 -19.31 -6.03 9.60
C SER A 36 -18.68 -5.23 8.45
N LYS A 37 -17.73 -4.35 8.75
CA LYS A 37 -16.95 -3.58 7.78
C LYS A 37 -15.48 -3.60 8.20
N TYR A 38 -14.58 -3.59 7.23
CA TYR A 38 -13.16 -3.44 7.45
C TYR A 38 -12.62 -2.27 6.62
N VAL A 39 -11.42 -1.80 6.95
CA VAL A 39 -10.73 -0.74 6.19
C VAL A 39 -9.52 -1.34 5.53
N VAL A 40 -9.41 -1.20 4.21
CA VAL A 40 -8.23 -1.57 3.43
C VAL A 40 -7.74 -0.34 2.68
N ASP A 41 -6.48 0.04 2.89
CA ASP A 41 -5.85 1.23 2.29
C ASP A 41 -6.70 2.51 2.46
N GLY A 42 -7.31 2.67 3.64
CA GLY A 42 -8.18 3.81 3.95
C GLY A 42 -9.61 3.71 3.42
N LEU A 43 -9.93 2.69 2.62
CA LEU A 43 -11.27 2.47 2.07
C LEU A 43 -12.07 1.49 2.93
N SER A 44 -13.27 1.89 3.34
CA SER A 44 -14.19 1.01 4.05
C SER A 44 -14.86 0.03 3.09
N ARG A 45 -14.81 -1.27 3.42
CA ARG A 45 -15.39 -2.36 2.64
C ARG A 45 -16.32 -3.21 3.51
N PRO A 46 -17.46 -3.69 2.98
CA PRO A 46 -18.34 -4.59 3.71
C PRO A 46 -17.69 -5.96 3.89
N MET A 47 -18.13 -6.65 4.93
CA MET A 47 -17.66 -7.99 5.29
C MET A 47 -18.84 -8.86 5.72
N ASP A 48 -18.79 -10.14 5.37
CA ASP A 48 -19.89 -11.09 5.52
C ASP A 48 -20.13 -11.52 6.98
N GLY A 49 -19.15 -11.32 7.87
CA GLY A 49 -19.27 -11.60 9.29
C GLY A 49 -18.32 -10.74 10.13
N ALA A 50 -18.83 -10.18 11.22
CA ALA A 50 -18.03 -9.33 12.10
C ALA A 50 -16.93 -10.14 12.81
N PRO A 51 -15.71 -9.58 12.97
CA PRO A 51 -14.68 -10.18 13.79
C PRO A 51 -15.16 -10.30 15.23
N PHE A 52 -14.81 -11.39 15.90
CA PHE A 52 -15.25 -11.66 17.27
C PHE A 52 -14.12 -12.17 18.16
N LEU A 53 -14.28 -11.99 19.47
CA LEU A 53 -13.33 -12.45 20.47
C LEU A 53 -13.78 -13.80 21.03
N LYS A 54 -12.89 -14.80 21.00
CA LYS A 54 -13.12 -16.13 21.59
C LYS A 54 -11.81 -16.70 22.09
N LEU A 55 -11.80 -17.33 23.27
CA LEU A 55 -10.58 -17.94 23.84
C LEU A 55 -9.37 -16.98 23.81
N ASN A 56 -9.61 -15.70 24.15
CA ASN A 56 -8.60 -14.64 24.14
C ASN A 56 -7.91 -14.38 22.78
N ARG A 57 -8.57 -14.73 21.67
CA ARG A 57 -8.11 -14.47 20.29
C ARG A 57 -9.21 -13.78 19.50
N VAL A 58 -8.80 -12.94 18.55
CA VAL A 58 -9.71 -12.33 17.57
C VAL A 58 -9.78 -13.23 16.35
N PHE A 59 -10.99 -13.64 15.99
CA PHE A 59 -11.27 -14.42 14.79
C PHE A 59 -11.81 -13.51 13.70
N VAL A 60 -11.16 -13.56 12.53
CA VAL A 60 -11.51 -12.78 11.32
C VAL A 60 -11.81 -13.78 10.20
N PRO A 61 -12.80 -13.52 9.32
CA PRO A 61 -13.06 -14.40 8.20
C PRO A 61 -11.86 -14.49 7.24
N VAL A 62 -11.43 -15.72 6.92
CA VAL A 62 -10.22 -16.00 6.12
C VAL A 62 -10.21 -15.32 4.74
N ARG A 63 -11.39 -15.12 4.14
CA ARG A 63 -11.53 -14.53 2.79
C ARG A 63 -10.99 -13.10 2.66
N TYR A 64 -10.71 -12.42 3.78
CA TYR A 64 -10.22 -11.03 3.80
C TYR A 64 -8.73 -10.90 4.22
N LEU A 65 -8.00 -12.00 4.35
CA LEU A 65 -6.59 -12.04 4.79
C LEU A 65 -5.58 -12.24 3.64
N ALA A 66 -6.02 -12.06 2.39
CA ALA A 66 -5.20 -12.22 1.18
C ALA A 66 -4.46 -10.93 0.79
#